data_AF-A0A9D6PXE4-F1
#
_entry.id   AF-A0A9D6PXE4-F1
#
_cell.length_a   1.000
_cell.length_b   1.000
_cell.length_c   1.000
_cell.angle_alpha   90.00
_cell.angle_beta   90.00
_cell.angle_gamma   90.00
#
_symmetry.space_group_name_H-M   'P 1'
#
loop_
_entity.id
_entity.type
_entity.pdbx_description
1 polymer ?
#
loop_
_entity_poly.entity_id
_entity_poly.type
_entity_poly.pdbx_seq_one_letter_code
_entity_poly.pdbx_strand_id
1 'polypeptide(L)'
;MAGLKKDELLARLRPLVRAYQRLFVNRNDFYARQSPDGRYFLVRKPLTGWHFLHHFQGDFTLGLYAPSQAGTTRWACLDTDAEDGLKQLQKAALTLREWDVAAHLEASRRGGHLWVFLEPVPVKIARTLLQEMARLA
;
A
#
# COMPACT_ATOMS: atom_id res chain seq x y z
N MET A 1 18.62 5.30 -25.26
CA MET A 1 17.29 5.91 -25.06
C MET A 1 17.48 7.29 -24.47
N ALA A 2 17.12 8.36 -25.18
CA ALA A 2 17.18 9.70 -24.61
C ALA A 2 16.25 9.76 -23.39
N GLY A 3 16.78 10.10 -22.22
CA GLY A 3 15.98 10.26 -21.01
C GLY A 3 14.93 11.35 -21.21
N LEU A 4 13.68 11.06 -20.83
CA LEU A 4 12.61 12.05 -20.78
C LEU A 4 13.07 13.24 -19.92
N LYS A 5 12.81 14.47 -20.40
CA LYS A 5 13.03 15.66 -19.58
C LYS A 5 12.17 15.56 -18.32
N LYS A 6 12.71 16.02 -17.18
CA LYS A 6 12.06 15.92 -15.85
C LYS A 6 10.60 16.36 -15.88
N ASP A 7 10.29 17.48 -16.53
CA ASP A 7 8.93 18.03 -16.57
C ASP A 7 7.93 17.16 -17.35
N GLU A 8 8.40 16.47 -18.39
CA GLU A 8 7.58 15.55 -19.18
C GLU A 8 7.29 14.25 -18.40
N LEU A 9 8.29 13.75 -17.66
CA LEU A 9 8.11 12.63 -16.75
C LEU A 9 7.11 12.98 -15.64
N LEU A 10 7.27 14.15 -15.01
CA LEU A 10 6.33 14.64 -14.00
C LEU A 10 4.91 14.73 -14.55
N ALA A 11 4.75 15.24 -15.78
CA ALA A 11 3.46 15.34 -16.43
C ALA A 11 2.78 13.97 -16.62
N ARG A 12 3.54 12.96 -17.02
CA ARG A 12 3.08 11.58 -17.21
C ARG A 12 2.77 10.86 -15.90
N LEU A 13 3.47 11.18 -14.81
CA LEU A 13 3.24 10.53 -13.50
C LEU A 13 2.03 11.10 -12.75
N ARG A 14 1.55 12.30 -13.09
CA ARG A 14 0.40 12.93 -12.39
C ARG A 14 -0.84 12.03 -12.28
N PRO A 15 -1.33 11.37 -13.34
CA PRO A 15 -2.49 10.47 -13.22
C PRO A 15 -2.22 9.28 -12.28
N LEU A 16 -0.99 8.74 -12.32
CA LEU A 16 -0.59 7.65 -11.44
C LEU A 16 -0.53 8.10 -9.98
N VAL A 17 0.04 9.27 -9.70
CA VAL A 17 0.05 9.86 -8.35
C VAL A 17 -1.38 10.03 -7.84
N ARG A 18 -2.30 10.55 -8.66
CA ARG A 18 -3.71 10.71 -8.27
C ARG A 18 -4.38 9.37 -7.98
N ALA A 19 -4.13 8.35 -8.80
CA ALA A 19 -4.69 7.02 -8.58
C ALA A 19 -4.15 6.38 -7.29
N TYR A 20 -2.83 6.47 -7.07
CA TYR A 20 -2.18 5.96 -5.88
C TYR A 20 -2.68 6.67 -4.62
N GLN A 21 -2.82 8.00 -4.66
CA GLN A 21 -3.38 8.78 -3.57
C GLN A 21 -4.82 8.34 -3.24
N ARG A 22 -5.67 8.19 -4.26
CA ARG A 22 -7.06 7.76 -4.07
C ARG A 22 -7.18 6.37 -3.44
N LEU A 23 -6.30 5.44 -3.83
CA LEU A 23 -6.34 4.06 -3.37
C LEU A 23 -5.72 3.87 -1.99
N PHE A 24 -4.58 4.52 -1.71
CA PHE A 24 -3.77 4.19 -0.53
C PHE A 24 -3.75 5.26 0.56
N VAL A 25 -4.13 6.51 0.28
CA VAL A 25 -4.03 7.59 1.28
C VAL A 25 -5.30 7.66 2.12
N ASN A 26 -5.21 7.18 3.36
CA ASN A 26 -6.29 7.34 4.35
C ASN A 26 -6.12 8.60 5.22
N ARG A 27 -4.92 9.20 5.26
CA ARG A 27 -4.59 10.42 6.00
C ARG A 27 -3.45 11.17 5.34
N ASN A 28 -3.38 12.49 5.56
CA ASN A 28 -2.35 13.34 4.94
C ASN A 28 -1.69 14.32 5.93
N ASP A 29 -1.95 14.22 7.23
CA ASP A 29 -1.38 15.09 8.26
C ASP A 29 0.07 14.71 8.64
N PHE A 30 0.47 13.47 8.38
CA PHE A 30 1.83 12.97 8.50
C PHE A 30 2.07 11.75 7.62
N TYR A 31 3.33 11.37 7.44
CA TYR A 31 3.73 10.19 6.66
C TYR A 31 4.97 9.53 7.26
N ALA A 32 5.24 8.28 6.86
CA ALA A 32 6.48 7.61 7.21
C ALA A 32 7.50 7.76 6.07
N ARG A 33 8.77 7.86 6.40
CA ARG A 33 9.86 7.84 5.42
C ARG A 33 10.86 6.78 5.83
N GLN A 34 11.37 6.05 4.84
CA GLN A 34 12.46 5.09 5.07
C GLN A 34 13.80 5.82 5.12
N SER A 35 14.62 5.53 6.13
CA SER A 35 16.03 5.92 6.18
C SER A 35 16.89 4.99 5.31
N PRO A 36 18.13 5.39 4.96
CA PRO A 36 19.03 4.57 4.15
C PRO A 36 19.35 3.18 4.72
N ASP A 37 19.20 2.99 6.03
CA ASP A 37 19.37 1.70 6.72
C ASP A 37 18.11 0.82 6.71
N GLY A 38 17.06 1.24 6.00
CA GLY A 38 15.82 0.50 5.81
C GLY A 38 14.76 0.72 6.90
N ARG A 39 15.08 1.42 7.99
CA ARG A 39 14.11 1.73 9.06
C ARG A 39 13.12 2.80 8.63
N TYR A 40 11.91 2.78 9.18
CA TYR A 40 10.92 3.83 8.94
C TYR A 40 10.83 4.78 10.13
N PHE A 41 10.73 6.08 9.85
CA PHE A 41 10.49 7.10 10.87
C PHE A 41 9.33 8.02 10.47
N LEU A 42 8.63 8.55 11.48
CA LEU A 42 7.50 9.45 11.32
C LEU A 42 7.99 10.85 10.94
N VAL A 43 7.39 11.43 9.90
CA VAL A 43 7.54 12.85 9.55
C VAL A 43 6.21 13.56 9.82
N ARG A 44 6.20 14.44 10.83
CA ARG A 44 5.04 15.26 11.21
C ARG A 44 4.86 16.47 10.29
N LYS A 45 4.64 16.22 9.00
CA LYS A 45 4.36 17.23 7.98
C LYS A 45 3.27 16.74 7.02
N PRO A 46 2.48 17.65 6.43
CA PRO A 46 1.45 17.26 5.47
C PRO A 46 2.03 16.49 4.27
N LEU A 47 1.37 15.39 3.93
CA LEU A 47 1.65 14.60 2.74
C LEU A 47 1.07 15.27 1.50
N THR A 48 1.88 15.42 0.46
CA THR A 48 1.51 16.13 -0.78
C THR A 48 1.95 15.34 -2.01
N GLY A 49 1.45 15.71 -3.19
CA GLY A 49 1.85 15.10 -4.47
C GLY A 49 3.36 15.12 -4.74
N TRP A 50 4.08 16.12 -4.20
CA TRP A 50 5.55 16.19 -4.25
C TRP A 50 6.21 14.93 -3.69
N HIS A 51 5.70 14.42 -2.56
CA HIS A 51 6.27 13.25 -1.89
C HIS A 51 6.12 11.98 -2.72
N PHE A 52 4.99 11.82 -3.41
CA PHE A 52 4.75 10.70 -4.31
C PHE A 52 5.64 10.74 -5.55
N LEU A 53 5.85 11.94 -6.11
CA LEU A 53 6.74 12.11 -7.26
C LEU A 53 8.17 11.69 -6.91
N HIS A 54 8.70 12.18 -5.79
CA HIS A 54 10.02 11.80 -5.31
C HIS A 54 10.10 10.30 -4.91
N HIS A 55 9.02 9.73 -4.38
CA HIS A 55 8.94 8.29 -4.14
C HIS A 55 9.03 7.46 -5.42
N PHE A 56 8.26 7.81 -6.45
CA PHE A 56 8.27 7.11 -7.73
C PHE A 56 9.58 7.30 -8.51
N GLN A 57 10.33 8.36 -8.23
CA GLN A 57 11.67 8.59 -8.78
C GLN A 57 12.76 7.82 -8.02
N GLY A 58 12.46 7.25 -6.85
CA GLY A 58 13.43 6.54 -6.03
C GLY A 58 14.28 7.45 -5.14
N ASP A 59 13.94 8.74 -5.01
CA ASP A 59 14.70 9.68 -4.17
C ASP A 59 14.55 9.37 -2.67
N PHE A 60 13.42 8.79 -2.28
CA PHE A 60 13.20 8.18 -0.97
C PHE A 60 12.00 7.22 -0.99
N THR A 61 11.92 6.31 -0.03
CA THR A 61 10.74 5.45 0.14
C THR A 61 9.72 6.10 1.07
N LEU A 62 8.49 6.26 0.57
CA LEU A 62 7.35 6.77 1.31
C LEU A 62 6.56 5.62 1.92
N GLY A 63 6.25 5.71 3.22
CA GLY A 63 5.33 4.82 3.92
C GLY A 63 4.02 5.54 4.23
N LEU A 64 2.90 4.83 4.03
CA LEU A 64 1.55 5.33 4.30
C LEU A 64 0.95 4.60 5.50
N TYR A 65 0.16 5.33 6.28
CA TYR A 65 -0.53 4.77 7.43
C TYR A 65 -1.91 4.26 7.03
N ALA A 66 -2.25 3.03 7.44
CA ALA A 66 -3.55 2.43 7.17
C ALA A 66 -4.72 3.20 7.81
N PRO A 67 -4.67 3.62 9.10
CA PRO A 67 -5.80 4.32 9.70
C PRO A 67 -5.92 5.78 9.23
N SER A 68 -7.14 6.20 8.91
CA SER A 68 -7.53 7.60 8.77
C SER A 68 -7.59 8.30 10.13
N GLN A 69 -7.75 9.63 10.13
CA GLN A 69 -8.01 10.41 11.35
C GLN A 69 -9.34 10.05 12.03
N ALA A 70 -10.30 9.50 11.27
CA ALA A 70 -11.60 9.05 11.77
C ALA A 70 -11.59 7.58 12.26
N GLY A 71 -10.43 6.92 12.28
CA GLY A 71 -10.33 5.51 12.71
C GLY A 71 -10.85 4.51 11.68
N THR A 72 -10.90 4.89 10.41
CA THR A 72 -11.31 4.03 9.28
C THR A 72 -10.15 3.69 8.35
N THR A 73 -10.31 2.73 7.45
CA THR A 73 -9.36 2.42 6.36
C THR A 73 -10.11 2.03 5.09
N ARG A 74 -9.51 2.30 3.93
CA ARG A 74 -9.97 1.87 2.59
C ARG A 74 -9.22 0.65 2.06
N TRP A 75 -8.27 0.13 2.82
CA TRP A 75 -7.52 -1.05 2.41
C TRP A 75 -7.02 -1.84 3.61
N ALA A 76 -6.76 -3.10 3.34
CA ALA A 76 -6.15 -4.05 4.24
C ALA A 76 -5.09 -4.85 3.47
N CYS A 77 -4.03 -5.29 4.15
CA CYS A 77 -2.94 -6.03 3.52
C CYS A 77 -2.54 -7.20 4.41
N LEU A 78 -2.54 -8.42 3.84
CA LEU A 78 -1.74 -9.51 4.41
C LEU A 78 -0.33 -9.40 3.85
N ASP A 79 0.65 -9.37 4.74
CA ASP A 79 2.07 -9.26 4.44
C ASP A 79 2.78 -10.45 5.09
N THR A 80 3.59 -11.16 4.31
CA THR A 80 4.36 -12.29 4.81
C THR A 80 5.74 -12.32 4.17
N ASP A 81 6.75 -12.47 5.02
CA ASP A 81 8.16 -12.70 4.67
C ASP A 81 8.48 -14.21 4.60
N ALA A 82 7.50 -15.10 4.80
CA ALA A 82 7.72 -16.55 4.83
C ALA A 82 8.17 -17.10 3.47
N GLU A 83 8.97 -18.17 3.48
CA GLU A 83 9.52 -18.80 2.26
C GLU A 83 8.40 -19.31 1.33
N ASP A 84 7.34 -19.89 1.89
CA ASP A 84 6.13 -20.31 1.18
C ASP A 84 5.03 -19.24 1.17
N GLY A 85 5.33 -18.03 1.65
CA GLY A 85 4.36 -16.96 1.87
C GLY A 85 3.55 -16.59 0.63
N LEU A 86 4.17 -16.55 -0.55
CA LEU A 86 3.45 -16.28 -1.80
C LEU A 86 2.39 -17.35 -2.11
N LYS A 87 2.66 -18.62 -1.80
CA LYS A 87 1.69 -19.72 -1.98
C LYS A 87 0.52 -19.59 -1.01
N GLN A 88 0.81 -19.25 0.25
CA GLN A 88 -0.21 -18.98 1.28
C GLN A 88 -1.12 -17.82 0.87
N LEU A 89 -0.53 -16.72 0.39
CA LEU A 89 -1.30 -15.57 -0.12
C LEU A 89 -2.13 -15.92 -1.36
N GLN A 90 -1.63 -16.77 -2.28
CA GLN A 90 -2.41 -17.26 -3.42
C GLN A 90 -3.64 -18.05 -2.98
N LYS A 91 -3.49 -18.93 -1.98
CA LYS A 91 -4.61 -19.69 -1.40
C LYS A 91 -5.66 -18.76 -0.79
N ALA A 92 -5.22 -17.79 0.02
CA ALA A 92 -6.13 -16.78 0.58
C ALA A 92 -6.84 -15.97 -0.52
N ALA A 93 -6.15 -15.61 -1.60
CA ALA A 93 -6.76 -14.90 -2.73
C ALA A 93 -7.83 -15.73 -3.46
N LEU A 94 -7.63 -17.05 -3.57
CA LEU A 94 -8.64 -17.96 -4.14
C LEU A 94 -9.89 -18.02 -3.25
N THR A 95 -9.74 -18.13 -1.94
CA THR A 95 -10.88 -18.13 -1.02
C THR A 95 -11.66 -16.81 -1.06
N LEU A 96 -10.96 -15.68 -1.11
CA LEU A 96 -11.61 -14.36 -1.25
C LEU A 96 -12.39 -14.24 -2.56
N ARG A 97 -11.87 -14.81 -3.65
CA ARG A 97 -12.57 -14.87 -4.93
C ARG A 97 -13.86 -15.69 -4.85
N GLU A 98 -13.88 -16.79 -4.08
CA GLU A 98 -15.10 -17.56 -3.82
C GLU A 98 -16.16 -16.76 -3.05
N TRP A 99 -15.74 -15.74 -2.29
CA TRP A 99 -16.62 -14.83 -1.55
C TRP A 99 -16.95 -13.54 -2.32
N ASP A 100 -16.58 -13.45 -3.60
CA ASP A 100 -16.73 -12.24 -4.43
C ASP A 100 -16.02 -11.00 -3.84
N VAL A 101 -14.93 -11.23 -3.11
CA VAL A 101 -14.08 -10.16 -2.57
C VAL A 101 -12.86 -9.98 -3.48
N ALA A 102 -12.77 -8.81 -4.10
CA ALA A 102 -11.64 -8.45 -4.94
C ALA A 102 -10.36 -8.27 -4.11
N ALA A 103 -9.29 -8.96 -4.52
CA ALA A 103 -7.97 -8.84 -3.91
C ALA A 103 -6.86 -8.84 -4.97
N HIS A 104 -5.76 -8.17 -4.66
CA HIS A 104 -4.60 -8.03 -5.54
C HIS A 104 -3.34 -8.60 -4.89
N LEU A 105 -2.78 -9.62 -5.52
CA LEU A 105 -1.53 -10.24 -5.11
C LEU A 105 -0.34 -9.49 -5.71
N GLU A 106 0.65 -9.18 -4.87
CA GLU A 106 1.90 -8.52 -5.24
C GLU A 106 3.07 -9.36 -4.71
N ALA A 107 3.97 -9.77 -5.60
CA ALA A 107 5.20 -10.43 -5.18
C ALA A 107 6.19 -9.39 -4.64
N SER A 108 6.84 -9.71 -3.51
CA SER A 108 7.88 -8.85 -2.93
C SER A 108 9.24 -9.55 -3.01
N ARG A 109 10.30 -8.89 -2.51
CA ARG A 109 11.64 -9.50 -2.44
C ARG A 109 11.67 -10.74 -1.53
N ARG A 110 10.79 -10.83 -0.54
CA ARG A 110 10.65 -11.96 0.39
C ARG A 110 9.16 -12.18 0.66
N GLY A 111 8.60 -13.23 0.06
CA GLY A 111 7.17 -13.51 0.13
C GLY A 111 6.35 -12.55 -0.73
N GLY A 112 5.41 -11.81 -0.13
CA GLY A 112 4.53 -10.93 -0.88
C GLY A 112 3.47 -10.22 -0.06
N HIS A 113 2.58 -9.52 -0.77
CA HIS A 113 1.46 -8.77 -0.22
C HIS A 113 0.15 -9.22 -0.89
N LEU A 114 -0.92 -9.40 -0.12
CA LEU A 114 -2.28 -9.54 -0.63
C LEU A 114 -3.12 -8.34 -0.17
N TRP A 115 -3.44 -7.47 -1.12
CA TRP A 115 -4.19 -6.24 -0.90
C TRP A 115 -5.68 -6.46 -1.09
N VAL A 116 -6.49 -5.93 -0.17
CA VAL A 116 -7.94 -5.84 -0.30
C VAL A 116 -8.32 -4.37 -0.24
N PHE A 117 -8.99 -3.85 -1.27
CA PHE A 117 -9.52 -2.48 -1.29
C PHE A 117 -10.99 -2.49 -0.89
N LEU A 118 -11.36 -1.54 -0.06
CA LEU A 118 -12.65 -1.47 0.62
C LEU A 118 -13.20 -0.05 0.52
N GLU A 119 -14.52 0.09 0.61
CA GLU A 119 -15.09 1.34 1.09
C GLU A 119 -14.60 1.63 2.51
N PRO A 120 -14.57 2.90 2.98
CA PRO A 120 -14.09 3.23 4.31
C PRO A 120 -14.81 2.43 5.42
N VAL A 121 -14.09 1.51 6.06
CA VAL A 121 -14.58 0.71 7.20
C VAL A 121 -13.79 1.03 8.47
N PRO A 122 -14.37 0.87 9.67
CA PRO A 122 -13.61 0.91 10.92
C PRO A 122 -12.39 -0.02 10.87
N VAL A 123 -11.23 0.46 11.34
CA VAL A 123 -9.97 -0.32 11.31
C VAL A 123 -10.11 -1.67 12.01
N LYS A 124 -10.94 -1.76 13.05
CA LYS A 124 -11.23 -3.02 13.75
C LYS A 124 -11.87 -4.06 12.83
N ILE A 125 -12.79 -3.65 11.95
CA ILE A 125 -13.45 -4.56 11.00
C ILE A 125 -12.43 -5.06 9.97
N ALA A 126 -11.64 -4.15 9.39
CA ALA A 126 -10.57 -4.53 8.45
C ALA A 126 -9.55 -5.49 9.09
N ARG A 127 -9.20 -5.27 10.36
CA ARG A 127 -8.31 -6.17 11.11
C ARG A 127 -8.93 -7.55 11.31
N THR A 128 -10.21 -7.63 11.68
CA THR A 128 -10.90 -8.92 11.83
C THR A 128 -10.92 -9.67 10.50
N LEU A 129 -11.23 -8.99 9.39
CA LEU A 129 -11.15 -9.59 8.06
C LEU A 129 -9.77 -10.19 7.78
N LEU A 130 -8.68 -9.45 8.01
CA LEU A 130 -7.32 -9.96 7.82
C LEU A 130 -7.00 -11.17 8.72
N GLN A 131 -7.49 -11.18 9.95
CA GLN A 131 -7.28 -12.30 10.87
C GLN A 131 -8.00 -13.57 10.38
N GLU A 132 -9.20 -13.45 9.82
CA GLU A 132 -9.89 -14.58 9.20
C GLU A 132 -9.17 -15.04 7.93
N MET A 133 -8.74 -14.10 7.08
CA MET A 133 -7.97 -14.43 5.87
C MET A 133 -6.65 -15.15 6.19
N ALA A 134 -5.94 -14.73 7.24
CA ALA A 134 -4.69 -15.36 7.66
C ALA A 134 -4.90 -16.81 8.14
N ARG A 135 -6.09 -17.19 8.60
CA ARG A 135 -6.43 -18.59 8.95
C ARG A 135 -6.71 -19.46 7.73
N LEU A 136 -7.05 -18.84 6.60
CA LEU A 136 -7.33 -19.52 5.33
C LEU A 136 -6.06 -19.76 4.51
N ALA A 137 -5.01 -18.98 4.79
CA ALA A 137 -3.72 -19.03 4.12
C ALA A 137 -2.98 -20.37 4.33
#